data_AF-A0AAW2W1C6-F1
#
_entry.id   AF-A0AAW2W1C6-F1
#
_cell.length_a   1.000
_cell.length_b   1.000
_cell.length_c   1.000
_cell.angle_alpha   90.00
_cell.angle_beta   90.00
_cell.angle_gamma   90.00
#
_symmetry.space_group_name_H-M   'P 1'
#
loop_
_entity.id
_entity.type
_entity.pdbx_description
1 polymer ?
#
loop_
_entity_poly.entity_id
_entity_poly.type
_entity_poly.pdbx_seq_one_letter_code
_entity_poly.pdbx_strand_id
1 'polypeptide(L)'
;MSILKNGLKLNITAMRMRPKVFHHQIFVSIVDIRYKDKTICSRVLWGIPNANGFNGWFYNCPFRVDLLAYSAINDDQADEVTVSLSDGLPPIWSMERERKDGKVWQELRDGIRLSWILVNKKTKKAANLSSWSPIGGQRHWPTENDFLLRFGSVLPAKDILPCQVVECILIMKFRVARIEDEETHTTLKLTELSMQLGDMEGSHVNGRNSLLVLKEALSCPRSKNYSEALESCQLYSKVQSELKEEKMRYENRLDTLWILGSIAACATFCLYCL
;
A
#
# COMPACT_ATOMS: atom_id res chain seq x y z
N MET A 1 -14.63 -22.41 -18.40
CA MET A 1 -14.39 -22.27 -16.95
C MET A 1 -14.47 -20.77 -16.60
N SER A 2 -15.55 -20.01 -16.86
CA SER A 2 -16.99 -20.16 -16.57
C SER A 2 -17.36 -20.09 -15.09
N ILE A 3 -16.84 -19.10 -14.36
CA ILE A 3 -17.40 -18.65 -13.07
C ILE A 3 -17.33 -17.12 -12.99
N LEU A 4 -18.00 -16.43 -13.92
CA LEU A 4 -18.36 -15.00 -13.76
C LEU A 4 -19.70 -14.78 -14.45
N LYS A 5 -20.72 -15.47 -13.94
CA LYS A 5 -22.13 -15.20 -14.26
C LYS A 5 -22.87 -15.17 -12.93
N ASN A 6 -22.89 -14.02 -12.29
CA ASN A 6 -23.99 -13.54 -11.46
C ASN A 6 -23.82 -12.02 -11.30
N GLY A 7 -24.82 -11.31 -11.77
CA GLY A 7 -24.73 -9.90 -12.13
C GLY A 7 -24.83 -8.96 -10.94
N LEU A 8 -23.86 -8.05 -10.85
CA LEU A 8 -24.13 -6.69 -10.41
C LEU A 8 -24.19 -5.80 -11.66
N LYS A 9 -25.40 -5.33 -12.00
CA LYS A 9 -25.59 -4.27 -13.01
C LYS A 9 -25.24 -2.93 -12.37
N LEU A 10 -24.03 -2.43 -12.63
CA LEU A 10 -23.69 -1.02 -12.44
C LEU A 10 -24.05 -0.26 -13.72
N ASN A 11 -25.19 0.44 -13.68
CA ASN A 11 -25.66 1.33 -14.74
C ASN A 11 -24.82 2.61 -14.73
N ILE A 12 -23.89 2.78 -15.68
CA ILE A 12 -23.19 4.06 -15.89
C ILE A 12 -23.03 4.29 -17.39
N THR A 13 -23.79 5.26 -17.91
CA THR A 13 -23.67 5.82 -19.26
C THR A 13 -22.29 6.48 -19.42
N ALA A 14 -21.48 6.00 -20.37
CA ALA A 14 -20.17 6.57 -20.65
C ALA A 14 -20.22 7.52 -21.86
N MET A 15 -19.89 8.79 -21.63
CA MET A 15 -19.64 9.76 -22.70
C MET A 15 -18.12 9.87 -22.92
N ARG A 16 -17.70 9.57 -24.16
CA ARG A 16 -16.32 9.47 -24.63
C ARG A 16 -15.60 10.83 -24.55
N MET A 17 -14.50 10.93 -23.80
CA MET A 17 -13.57 12.07 -23.89
C MET A 17 -12.13 11.63 -24.21
N ARG A 18 -11.53 12.27 -25.21
CA ARG A 18 -10.16 12.05 -25.70
C ARG A 18 -9.12 12.46 -24.63
N PRO A 19 -7.98 11.74 -24.47
CA PRO A 19 -6.98 12.10 -23.49
C PRO A 19 -6.13 13.28 -23.99
N LYS A 20 -6.19 14.42 -23.28
CA LYS A 20 -5.17 15.48 -23.37
C LYS A 20 -3.99 15.12 -22.46
N VAL A 21 -2.79 15.43 -22.95
CA VAL A 21 -1.47 15.24 -22.32
C VAL A 21 -1.50 15.58 -20.82
N PHE A 22 -1.03 14.65 -19.99
CA PHE A 22 -0.99 14.76 -18.54
C PHE A 22 0.23 15.57 -18.10
N HIS A 23 0.02 16.76 -17.54
CA HIS A 23 1.06 17.45 -16.76
C HIS A 23 1.00 16.96 -15.31
N HIS A 24 2.03 16.25 -14.86
CA HIS A 24 2.13 15.70 -13.50
C HIS A 24 2.17 16.79 -12.40
N GLN A 25 2.55 18.04 -12.72
CA GLN A 25 2.55 19.19 -11.79
C GLN A 25 1.14 19.65 -11.36
N ILE A 26 0.10 19.06 -11.96
CA ILE A 26 -1.28 19.38 -11.64
C ILE A 26 -1.74 18.70 -10.35
N PHE A 27 -1.07 17.63 -9.92
CA PHE A 27 -1.42 16.91 -8.70
C PHE A 27 -0.78 17.53 -7.46
N VAL A 28 -1.50 17.45 -6.35
CA VAL A 28 -0.99 17.79 -5.01
C VAL A 28 -1.45 16.67 -4.09
N SER A 29 -0.52 16.10 -3.32
CA SER A 29 -0.88 15.20 -2.22
C SER A 29 -0.81 15.96 -0.92
N ILE A 30 -1.89 15.90 -0.13
CA ILE A 30 -1.98 16.44 1.21
C ILE A 30 -2.07 15.24 2.14
N VAL A 31 -1.10 15.10 3.02
CA VAL A 31 -0.95 13.94 3.91
C VAL A 31 -1.03 14.41 5.34
N ASP A 32 -1.96 13.84 6.11
CA ASP A 32 -2.13 14.12 7.53
C ASP A 32 -2.11 12.81 8.31
N ILE A 33 -1.28 12.76 9.35
CA ILE A 33 -1.12 11.59 10.23
C ILE A 33 -1.45 12.03 11.65
N ARG A 34 -2.36 11.28 12.27
CA ARG A 34 -2.78 11.50 13.65
C ARG A 34 -2.52 10.25 14.47
N TYR A 35 -2.10 10.41 15.72
CA TYR A 35 -2.01 9.35 16.70
C TYR A 35 -2.77 9.79 17.96
N LYS A 36 -3.76 8.99 18.39
CA LYS A 36 -4.65 9.31 19.52
C LYS A 36 -5.16 10.75 19.46
N ASP A 37 -5.71 11.10 18.29
CA ASP A 37 -6.24 12.41 17.94
C ASP A 37 -5.24 13.59 17.86
N LYS A 38 -3.96 13.39 18.21
CA LYS A 38 -2.90 14.39 18.02
C LYS A 38 -2.29 14.27 16.63
N THR A 39 -2.16 15.38 15.92
CA THR A 39 -1.45 15.40 14.63
C THR A 39 0.05 15.27 14.86
N ILE A 40 0.66 14.22 14.30
CA ILE A 40 2.10 13.95 14.41
C ILE A 40 2.87 14.30 13.13
N CYS A 41 2.17 14.40 11.99
CA CYS A 41 2.77 14.81 10.73
C CYS A 41 1.69 15.37 9.81
N SER A 42 1.94 16.54 9.22
CA SER A 42 1.12 17.11 8.17
C SER A 42 2.03 17.66 7.08
N ARG A 43 1.87 17.17 5.85
CA ARG A 43 2.79 17.46 4.73
C ARG A 43 2.04 17.64 3.43
N VAL A 44 2.59 18.48 2.56
CA VAL A 44 2.07 18.73 1.23
C VAL A 44 3.15 18.41 0.22
N LEU A 45 2.84 17.51 -0.70
CA LEU A 45 3.70 17.12 -1.81
C LEU A 45 3.14 17.69 -3.11
N TRP A 46 3.95 18.47 -3.81
CA TRP A 46 3.58 19.09 -5.08
C TRP A 46 4.03 18.22 -6.25
N GLY A 47 3.06 17.82 -7.08
CA GLY A 47 3.29 16.94 -8.22
C GLY A 47 3.43 15.46 -7.83
N ILE A 48 3.92 14.68 -8.78
CA ILE A 48 4.30 13.27 -8.57
C ILE A 48 5.82 13.20 -8.72
N PRO A 49 6.54 12.76 -7.67
CA PRO A 49 7.99 12.66 -7.70
C PRO A 49 8.49 11.89 -8.91
N ASN A 50 9.60 12.37 -9.50
CA ASN A 50 10.30 11.73 -10.60
C ASN A 50 9.49 11.54 -11.92
N ALA A 51 8.25 12.03 -12.00
CA ALA A 51 7.42 11.98 -13.20
C ALA A 51 7.91 12.90 -14.34
N ASN A 52 8.83 13.82 -14.04
CA ASN A 52 9.43 14.76 -15.00
C ASN A 52 10.70 14.20 -15.66
N GLY A 53 11.15 13.00 -15.26
CA GLY A 53 12.42 12.45 -15.75
C GLY A 53 12.40 12.25 -17.26
N PHE A 54 13.41 12.81 -17.94
CA PHE A 54 13.60 12.78 -19.40
C PHE A 54 13.50 11.38 -20.03
N ASN A 55 13.74 10.31 -19.27
CA ASN A 55 13.87 8.96 -19.79
C ASN A 55 12.58 8.13 -19.84
N GLY A 56 11.42 8.69 -19.47
CA GLY A 56 10.14 7.95 -19.53
C GLY A 56 10.08 6.70 -18.64
N TRP A 57 11.06 6.49 -17.76
CA TRP A 57 11.20 5.35 -16.84
C TRP A 57 9.93 5.13 -16.01
N PHE A 58 9.28 6.22 -15.60
CA PHE A 58 8.02 6.22 -14.84
C PHE A 58 6.87 5.50 -15.58
N TYR A 59 6.86 5.48 -16.92
CA TYR A 59 5.79 4.83 -17.67
C TYR A 59 5.84 3.30 -17.60
N ASN A 60 7.01 2.71 -17.31
CA ASN A 60 7.22 1.26 -17.29
C ASN A 60 7.60 0.73 -15.90
N CYS A 61 7.99 1.59 -14.96
CA CYS A 61 8.30 1.18 -13.58
C CYS A 61 7.04 1.10 -12.69
N PRO A 62 7.06 0.25 -11.65
CA PRO A 62 6.08 0.24 -10.57
C PRO A 62 5.83 1.65 -10.02
N PHE A 63 4.56 2.03 -9.92
CA PHE A 63 4.20 3.31 -9.32
C PHE A 63 4.47 3.29 -7.81
N ARG A 64 5.32 4.23 -7.36
CA ARG A 64 5.59 4.47 -5.94
C ARG A 64 5.80 5.95 -5.68
N VAL A 65 5.12 6.50 -4.69
CA VAL A 65 5.34 7.85 -4.17
C VAL A 65 5.74 7.73 -2.72
N ASP A 66 6.98 8.09 -2.38
CA ASP A 66 7.51 8.04 -1.02
C ASP A 66 7.76 9.46 -0.50
N LEU A 67 7.03 9.85 0.54
CA LEU A 67 7.02 11.20 1.05
C LEU A 67 8.31 11.57 1.79
N LEU A 68 8.92 10.62 2.50
CA LEU A 68 10.09 10.88 3.34
C LEU A 68 11.37 10.87 2.50
N ALA A 69 11.47 9.96 1.54
CA ALA A 69 12.54 9.96 0.56
C ALA A 69 12.54 11.28 -0.25
N TYR A 70 11.36 11.81 -0.59
CA TYR A 70 11.25 13.08 -1.32
C TYR A 70 11.72 14.28 -0.48
N SER A 71 11.36 14.36 0.80
CA SER A 71 11.83 15.46 1.65
C SER A 71 13.35 15.48 1.83
N ALA A 72 13.98 14.31 1.93
CA ALA A 72 15.43 14.22 2.07
C ALA A 72 16.20 14.74 0.84
N ILE A 73 15.59 14.71 -0.35
CA ILE A 73 16.21 15.17 -1.60
C ILE A 73 16.14 16.70 -1.75
N ASN A 74 15.10 17.34 -1.21
CA ASN A 74 14.89 18.79 -1.40
C ASN A 74 15.47 19.67 -0.29
N ASP A 75 16.26 19.10 0.62
CA ASP A 75 16.92 19.81 1.74
C ASP A 75 15.96 20.58 2.66
N ASP A 76 14.65 20.30 2.55
CA ASP A 76 13.67 20.69 3.54
C ASP A 76 14.02 19.90 4.81
N GLN A 77 14.39 20.59 5.89
CA GLN A 77 14.73 20.00 7.18
C GLN A 77 13.71 18.89 7.48
N ALA A 78 14.15 17.63 7.35
CA ALA A 78 13.26 16.50 7.42
C ALA A 78 12.83 16.35 8.87
N ASP A 79 11.77 17.06 9.26
CA ASP A 79 11.22 16.96 10.60
C ASP A 79 10.97 15.49 10.88
N GLU A 80 11.76 14.98 11.83
CA GLU A 80 11.74 13.60 12.21
C GLU A 80 10.44 13.34 12.95
N VAL A 81 9.56 12.55 12.33
CA VAL A 81 8.28 12.22 12.93
C VAL A 81 8.49 11.08 13.92
N THR A 82 8.53 11.40 15.21
CA THR A 82 8.65 10.43 16.30
C THR A 82 7.35 10.32 17.10
N VAL A 83 7.01 9.11 17.54
CA VAL A 83 5.95 8.84 18.53
C VAL A 83 6.59 8.22 19.76
N SER A 84 6.28 8.74 20.94
CA SER A 84 6.94 8.40 22.20
C SER A 84 5.95 8.10 23.33
N LEU A 85 6.47 7.77 24.53
CA LEU A 85 5.67 7.53 25.73
C LEU A 85 4.79 8.73 26.09
N SER A 86 5.28 9.97 25.93
CA SER A 86 4.49 11.20 26.19
C SER A 86 3.31 11.36 25.23
N ASP A 87 3.36 10.70 24.07
CA ASP A 87 2.25 10.66 23.11
C ASP A 87 1.22 9.59 23.46
N GLY A 88 1.48 8.79 24.51
CA GLY A 88 0.61 7.70 24.97
C GLY A 88 0.97 6.35 24.39
N LEU A 89 2.17 6.18 23.83
CA LEU A 89 2.68 4.88 23.37
C LEU A 89 3.01 3.99 24.58
N PRO A 90 2.62 2.70 24.62
CA PRO A 90 2.99 1.82 25.72
C PRO A 90 4.51 1.58 25.75
N PRO A 91 5.11 1.31 26.93
CA PRO A 91 6.53 0.98 27.02
C PRO A 91 6.83 -0.34 26.27
N ILE A 92 7.99 -0.40 25.60
CA ILE A 92 8.43 -1.63 24.92
C ILE A 92 9.52 -2.30 25.74
N TRP A 93 9.15 -3.25 26.58
CA TRP A 93 10.11 -3.99 27.41
C TRP A 93 10.97 -4.99 26.63
N SER A 94 10.42 -5.62 25.59
CA SER A 94 11.17 -6.51 24.72
C SER A 94 10.53 -6.61 23.34
N MET A 95 11.35 -6.41 22.30
CA MET A 95 10.93 -6.58 20.91
C MET A 95 10.51 -8.02 20.62
N GLU A 96 11.06 -9.02 21.31
CA GLU A 96 10.72 -10.44 21.08
C GLU A 96 9.30 -10.78 21.57
N ARG A 97 8.79 -10.03 22.56
CA ARG A 97 7.45 -10.17 23.12
C ARG A 97 6.38 -9.41 22.32
N GLU A 98 6.77 -8.36 21.60
CA GLU A 98 5.92 -7.60 20.67
C GLU A 98 5.80 -8.33 19.31
N ARG A 99 5.09 -9.47 19.29
CA ARG A 99 4.77 -10.25 18.07
C ARG A 99 3.47 -9.77 17.40
N LYS A 100 2.79 -10.63 16.63
CA LYS A 100 1.56 -10.32 15.86
C LYS A 100 0.43 -9.67 16.67
N ASP A 101 0.40 -9.87 17.99
CA ASP A 101 -0.60 -9.31 18.91
C ASP A 101 0.05 -8.49 20.05
N GLY A 102 1.25 -7.94 19.81
CA GLY A 102 1.92 -7.08 20.77
C GLY A 102 1.07 -5.87 21.16
N LYS A 103 1.19 -5.42 22.41
CA LYS A 103 0.44 -4.25 22.91
C LYS A 103 0.74 -3.00 22.10
N VAL A 104 2.00 -2.82 21.70
CA VAL A 104 2.44 -1.67 20.89
C VAL A 104 1.77 -1.71 19.52
N TRP A 105 1.72 -2.89 18.92
CA TRP A 105 1.07 -3.08 17.62
C TRP A 105 -0.43 -2.75 17.68
N GLN A 106 -1.14 -3.26 18.69
CA GLN A 106 -2.56 -2.97 18.89
C GLN A 106 -2.79 -1.47 19.11
N GLU A 107 -1.99 -0.84 19.96
CA GLU A 107 -2.07 0.61 20.24
C GLU A 107 -1.78 1.46 19.00
N LEU A 108 -0.79 1.08 18.18
CA LEU A 108 -0.54 1.75 16.90
C LEU A 108 -1.70 1.56 15.94
N ARG A 109 -2.18 0.31 15.78
CA ARG A 109 -3.30 -0.01 14.89
C ARG A 109 -4.55 0.80 15.24
N ASP A 110 -4.87 0.89 16.53
CA ASP A 110 -6.10 1.49 17.01
C ASP A 110 -5.96 3.02 17.13
N GLY A 111 -4.77 3.51 17.48
CA GLY A 111 -4.51 4.92 17.72
C GLY A 111 -4.15 5.73 16.48
N ILE A 112 -3.57 5.12 15.44
CA ILE A 112 -3.09 5.85 14.27
C ILE A 112 -4.18 6.07 13.22
N ARG A 113 -4.20 7.25 12.62
CA ARG A 113 -5.06 7.59 11.49
C ARG A 113 -4.23 8.26 10.40
N LEU A 114 -4.50 7.90 9.16
CA LEU A 114 -3.86 8.47 7.98
C LEU A 114 -4.93 9.05 7.05
N SER A 115 -4.73 10.28 6.61
CA SER A 115 -5.50 10.89 5.53
C SER A 115 -4.56 11.24 4.39
N TRP A 116 -4.74 10.61 3.22
CA TRP A 116 -3.96 10.92 2.01
C TRP A 116 -4.87 11.45 0.92
N ILE A 117 -4.95 12.77 0.82
CA ILE A 117 -5.82 13.46 -0.13
C ILE A 117 -5.02 13.82 -1.37
N LEU A 118 -5.42 13.26 -2.51
CA LEU A 118 -4.95 13.68 -3.81
C LEU A 118 -5.86 14.81 -4.33
N VAL A 119 -5.27 15.89 -4.81
CA VAL A 119 -5.96 17.04 -5.40
C VAL A 119 -5.46 17.24 -6.82
N ASN A 120 -6.38 17.50 -7.74
CA ASN A 120 -6.05 17.96 -9.09
C ASN A 120 -6.35 19.45 -9.20
N LYS A 121 -5.30 20.27 -9.28
CA LYS A 121 -5.40 21.74 -9.31
C LYS A 121 -6.18 22.27 -10.51
N LYS A 122 -6.20 21.53 -11.63
CA LYS A 122 -6.84 21.94 -12.88
C LYS A 122 -8.32 21.63 -12.88
N THR A 123 -8.72 20.45 -12.41
CA THR A 123 -10.13 20.05 -12.34
C THR A 123 -10.80 20.50 -11.03
N LYS A 124 -10.01 20.97 -10.05
CA LYS A 124 -10.47 21.34 -8.71
C LYS A 124 -11.16 20.19 -7.97
N LYS A 125 -10.83 18.96 -8.33
CA LYS A 125 -11.32 17.75 -7.67
C LYS A 125 -10.31 17.23 -6.67
N ALA A 126 -10.80 16.57 -5.62
CA ALA A 126 -9.99 15.93 -4.61
C ALA A 126 -10.61 14.59 -4.21
N ALA A 127 -9.76 13.61 -3.92
CA ALA A 127 -10.14 12.29 -3.45
C ALA A 127 -9.23 11.89 -2.30
N ASN A 128 -9.80 11.32 -1.24
CA ASN A 128 -9.00 10.67 -0.21
C ASN A 128 -8.77 9.21 -0.63
N LEU A 129 -7.51 8.79 -0.61
CA LEU A 129 -7.05 7.47 -1.03
C LEU A 129 -6.71 6.56 0.15
N SER A 130 -6.89 7.05 1.38
CA SER A 130 -6.68 6.27 2.61
C SER A 130 -7.98 5.70 3.15
N SER A 131 -7.87 4.56 3.82
CA SER A 131 -8.93 3.93 4.62
C SER A 131 -9.15 4.60 5.98
N TRP A 132 -8.45 5.71 6.29
CA TRP A 132 -8.34 6.35 7.60
C TRP A 132 -7.71 5.48 8.69
N SER A 133 -8.24 4.30 8.95
CA SER A 133 -7.68 3.31 9.85
C SER A 133 -6.82 2.29 9.11
N PRO A 134 -5.85 1.66 9.79
CA PRO A 134 -5.08 0.58 9.20
C PRO A 134 -5.97 -0.61 8.84
N ILE A 135 -5.88 -1.08 7.59
CA ILE A 135 -6.54 -2.30 7.11
C ILE A 135 -5.85 -3.53 7.72
N GLY A 136 -4.55 -3.40 7.96
CA GLY A 136 -3.75 -4.36 8.67
C GLY A 136 -2.33 -3.85 8.82
N GLY A 137 -1.46 -4.77 9.15
CA GLY A 137 -0.03 -4.54 9.11
C GLY A 137 0.68 -5.73 9.69
N GLN A 138 1.99 -5.70 9.50
CA GLN A 138 2.83 -6.84 9.78
C GLN A 138 4.14 -6.29 10.33
N ARG A 139 4.66 -6.95 11.36
CA ARG A 139 6.07 -6.82 11.66
C ARG A 139 6.85 -7.50 10.53
N HIS A 140 7.68 -6.75 9.80
CA HIS A 140 8.33 -7.26 8.59
C HIS A 140 9.16 -8.53 8.90
N TRP A 141 9.90 -8.55 10.03
CA TRP A 141 10.61 -9.72 10.56
C TRP A 141 10.80 -9.70 12.09
N PRO A 142 10.95 -10.86 12.78
CA PRO A 142 11.21 -10.93 14.23
C PRO A 142 12.53 -10.29 14.69
N THR A 143 13.50 -10.15 13.80
CA THR A 143 14.82 -9.54 14.04
C THR A 143 14.86 -8.07 13.67
N GLU A 144 13.87 -7.57 12.94
CA GLU A 144 13.79 -6.16 12.59
C GLU A 144 13.05 -5.37 13.68
N ASN A 145 13.55 -4.15 13.91
CA ASN A 145 12.94 -3.14 14.76
C ASN A 145 11.85 -2.34 14.05
N ASP A 146 11.35 -2.85 12.92
CA ASP A 146 10.46 -2.11 12.03
C ASP A 146 9.01 -2.64 12.12
N PHE A 147 8.06 -1.72 12.30
CA PHE A 147 6.61 -1.95 12.23
C PHE A 147 6.06 -1.42 10.92
N LEU A 148 5.21 -2.19 10.24
CA LEU A 148 4.55 -1.76 9.01
C LEU A 148 3.04 -1.73 9.21
N LEU A 149 2.43 -0.58 8.92
CA LEU A 149 0.99 -0.36 8.85
C LEU A 149 0.57 -0.20 7.39
N ARG A 150 -0.54 -0.83 7.03
CA ARG A 150 -1.11 -0.80 5.68
C ARG A 150 -2.47 -0.09 5.72
N PHE A 151 -2.63 0.91 4.87
CA PHE A 151 -3.89 1.59 4.60
C PHE A 151 -4.15 1.52 3.10
N GLY A 152 -5.33 1.95 2.67
CA GLY A 152 -5.59 1.99 1.24
C GLY A 152 -7.03 2.28 0.86
N SER A 153 -7.28 2.17 -0.44
CA SER A 153 -8.61 2.31 -1.03
C SER A 153 -8.71 1.46 -2.30
N VAL A 154 -9.90 0.94 -2.61
CA VAL A 154 -10.16 0.30 -3.90
C VAL A 154 -10.56 1.36 -4.91
N LEU A 155 -9.83 1.44 -6.02
CA LEU A 155 -10.03 2.42 -7.08
C LEU A 155 -10.57 1.77 -8.35
N PRO A 156 -11.50 2.43 -9.06
CA PRO A 156 -11.93 1.95 -10.37
C PRO A 156 -10.81 2.11 -11.40
N ALA A 157 -10.65 1.08 -12.21
CA ALA A 157 -9.72 1.01 -13.33
C ALA A 157 -10.40 0.53 -14.62
N LYS A 158 -11.70 0.81 -14.75
CA LYS A 158 -12.51 0.45 -15.93
C LYS A 158 -11.90 1.07 -17.19
N ASP A 159 -11.80 0.28 -18.25
CA ASP A 159 -11.18 0.66 -19.53
C ASP A 159 -9.69 1.04 -19.43
N ILE A 160 -9.04 0.79 -18.27
CA ILE A 160 -7.60 1.02 -18.04
C ILE A 160 -6.88 -0.32 -17.86
N LEU A 161 -7.43 -1.21 -17.03
CA LEU A 161 -6.86 -2.53 -16.74
C LEU A 161 -7.89 -3.65 -16.93
N PRO A 162 -7.46 -4.88 -17.30
CA PRO A 162 -8.37 -6.02 -17.45
C PRO A 162 -9.15 -6.36 -16.17
N CYS A 163 -8.54 -6.16 -15.01
CA CYS A 163 -9.13 -6.42 -13.69
C CYS A 163 -10.18 -5.38 -13.27
N GLN A 164 -10.32 -4.26 -13.99
CA GLN A 164 -11.28 -3.16 -13.77
C GLN A 164 -11.24 -2.46 -12.41
N VAL A 165 -10.51 -2.98 -11.43
CA VAL A 165 -10.29 -2.42 -10.10
C VAL A 165 -8.84 -2.58 -9.68
N VAL A 166 -8.35 -1.60 -8.93
CA VAL A 166 -6.96 -1.54 -8.44
C VAL A 166 -6.97 -1.18 -6.97
N GLU A 167 -6.06 -1.77 -6.22
CA GLU A 167 -5.81 -1.37 -4.85
C GLU A 167 -4.82 -0.20 -4.83
N CYS A 168 -5.22 0.92 -4.22
CA CYS A 168 -4.28 1.93 -3.77
C CYS A 168 -3.77 1.51 -2.39
N ILE A 169 -2.49 1.19 -2.31
CA ILE A 169 -1.83 0.67 -1.13
C ILE A 169 -0.99 1.79 -0.53
N LEU A 170 -1.27 2.15 0.72
CA LEU A 170 -0.48 3.10 1.49
C LEU A 170 0.28 2.35 2.57
N ILE A 171 1.59 2.52 2.60
CA ILE A 171 2.49 1.84 3.52
C ILE A 171 3.10 2.89 4.44
N MET A 172 3.02 2.63 5.74
CA MET A 172 3.64 3.44 6.77
C MET A 172 4.55 2.56 7.61
N LYS A 173 5.85 2.87 7.64
CA LYS A 173 6.87 2.09 8.32
C LYS A 173 7.46 2.87 9.49
N PHE A 174 7.36 2.33 10.69
CA PHE A 174 8.01 2.85 11.88
C PHE A 174 9.21 2.00 12.24
N ARG A 175 10.26 2.62 12.75
CA ARG A 175 11.42 1.98 13.36
C ARG A 175 11.45 2.28 14.85
N VAL A 176 11.66 1.26 15.65
CA VAL A 176 11.89 1.39 17.09
C VAL A 176 13.31 1.91 17.31
N ALA A 177 13.40 3.05 17.98
CA ALA A 177 14.64 3.58 18.53
C ALA A 177 14.56 3.49 20.07
N ARG A 178 15.59 2.88 20.67
CA ARG A 178 15.77 2.85 22.12
C ARG A 178 16.67 4.03 22.50
N ILE A 179 16.25 4.82 23.47
CA ILE A 179 17.12 5.84 24.08
C ILE A 179 17.88 5.13 25.21
N GLU A 180 19.21 5.16 25.14
CA GLU A 180 20.10 4.41 26.05
C GLU A 180 20.15 4.99 27.47
N ASP A 181 19.73 6.24 27.68
CA ASP A 181 19.96 6.97 28.93
C ASP A 181 18.93 6.78 30.04
N GLU A 182 17.74 6.19 29.78
CA GLU A 182 16.79 5.83 30.84
C GLU A 182 16.02 4.56 30.49
N GLU A 183 15.95 3.60 31.42
CA GLU A 183 15.50 2.20 31.26
C GLU A 183 14.08 1.97 30.68
N THR A 184 13.35 2.97 30.19
CA THR A 184 11.94 2.79 29.76
C THR A 184 11.43 3.62 28.58
N HIS A 185 12.22 4.53 28.00
CA HIS A 185 11.70 5.39 26.93
C HIS A 185 11.89 4.79 25.54
N THR A 186 10.82 4.16 25.03
CA THR A 186 10.77 3.71 23.64
C THR A 186 10.23 4.80 22.73
N THR A 187 10.91 5.03 21.61
CA THR A 187 10.46 5.95 20.57
C THR A 187 10.28 5.21 19.25
N LEU A 188 9.28 5.60 18.48
CA LEU A 188 9.00 5.10 17.15
C LEU A 188 9.25 6.21 16.14
N LYS A 189 10.27 6.02 15.29
CA LYS A 189 10.59 6.92 14.19
C LYS A 189 9.85 6.49 12.94
N LEU A 190 9.12 7.39 12.30
CA LEU A 190 8.57 7.13 10.97
C LEU A 190 9.71 7.14 9.93
N THR A 191 9.89 6.03 9.22
CA THR A 191 10.99 5.80 8.26
C THR A 191 10.51 5.66 6.82
N GLU A 192 9.26 5.29 6.60
CA GLU A 192 8.66 5.24 5.27
C GLU A 192 7.20 5.70 5.33
N LEU A 193 6.80 6.51 4.36
CA LEU A 193 5.39 6.76 4.07
C LEU A 193 5.19 6.79 2.57
N SER A 194 4.67 5.69 2.03
CA SER A 194 4.59 5.49 0.59
C SER A 194 3.19 5.12 0.08
N MET A 195 2.91 5.48 -1.17
CA MET A 195 1.73 5.08 -1.93
C MET A 195 2.14 4.23 -3.13
N GLN A 196 1.43 3.15 -3.38
CA GLN A 196 1.62 2.21 -4.48
C GLN A 196 0.26 1.80 -5.05
N LEU A 197 0.22 1.39 -6.32
CA LEU A 197 -0.99 0.82 -6.92
C LEU A 197 -0.72 -0.63 -7.31
N GLY A 198 -1.60 -1.54 -6.90
CA GLY A 198 -1.51 -2.97 -7.15
C GLY A 198 -2.79 -3.50 -7.80
N ASP A 199 -2.65 -4.42 -8.74
CA ASP A 199 -3.81 -5.11 -9.31
C ASP A 199 -4.27 -6.29 -8.43
N MET A 200 -5.37 -6.92 -8.85
CA MET A 200 -5.95 -8.09 -8.17
C MET A 200 -5.00 -9.29 -8.11
N GLU A 201 -4.00 -9.37 -8.99
CA GLU A 201 -3.02 -10.45 -9.02
C GLU A 201 -1.81 -10.16 -8.10
N GLY A 202 -1.78 -8.98 -7.49
CA GLY A 202 -0.70 -8.51 -6.63
C GLY A 202 0.47 -7.88 -7.38
N SER A 203 0.34 -7.66 -8.70
CA SER A 203 1.34 -6.99 -9.50
C SER A 203 1.22 -5.48 -9.37
N HIS A 204 2.36 -4.79 -9.38
CA HIS A 204 2.36 -3.33 -9.36
C HIS A 204 1.88 -2.75 -10.70
N VAL A 205 1.06 -1.72 -10.60
CA VAL A 205 0.62 -0.95 -11.77
C VAL A 205 1.71 0.03 -12.16
N ASN A 206 2.06 0.09 -13.44
CA ASN A 206 3.06 1.04 -13.93
C ASN A 206 2.60 2.50 -13.75
N GLY A 207 3.52 3.47 -13.86
CA GLY A 207 3.19 4.87 -13.63
C GLY A 207 2.17 5.46 -14.61
N ARG A 208 2.14 5.00 -15.88
CA ARG A 208 1.15 5.46 -16.87
C ARG A 208 -0.28 5.10 -16.44
N ASN A 209 -0.51 3.82 -16.19
CA ASN A 209 -1.82 3.30 -15.84
C ASN A 209 -2.22 3.80 -14.46
N SER A 210 -1.29 3.90 -13.53
CA SER A 210 -1.52 4.48 -12.20
C SER A 210 -2.04 5.91 -12.29
N LEU A 211 -1.48 6.75 -13.16
CA LEU A 211 -1.98 8.10 -13.39
C LEU A 211 -3.41 8.14 -13.95
N LEU A 212 -3.75 7.22 -14.85
CA LEU A 212 -5.11 7.10 -15.38
C LEU A 212 -6.09 6.69 -14.27
N VAL A 213 -5.71 5.72 -13.44
CA VAL A 213 -6.51 5.25 -12.30
C VAL A 213 -6.72 6.38 -11.29
N LEU A 214 -5.66 7.12 -10.93
CA LEU A 214 -5.78 8.24 -10.00
C LEU A 214 -6.67 9.37 -10.54
N LYS A 215 -6.62 9.63 -11.86
CA LYS A 215 -7.54 10.60 -12.49
C LYS A 215 -8.98 10.12 -12.46
N GLU A 216 -9.21 8.83 -12.69
CA GLU A 216 -10.55 8.23 -12.61
C GLU A 216 -11.08 8.30 -11.18
N ALA A 217 -10.26 7.95 -10.18
CA ALA A 217 -10.58 8.07 -8.76
C ALA A 217 -11.00 9.49 -8.36
N LEU A 218 -10.33 10.52 -8.89
CA LEU A 218 -10.70 11.91 -8.67
C LEU A 218 -12.04 12.30 -9.31
N SER A 219 -12.53 11.53 -10.27
CA SER A 219 -13.83 11.75 -10.90
C SER A 219 -14.97 11.03 -10.19
N CYS A 220 -14.66 10.10 -9.29
CA CYS A 220 -15.64 9.42 -8.46
C CYS A 220 -16.34 10.39 -7.50
N PRO A 221 -17.62 10.15 -7.19
CA PRO A 221 -18.28 10.81 -6.08
C PRO A 221 -17.48 10.57 -4.80
N ARG A 222 -17.33 11.62 -3.99
CA ARG A 222 -16.69 11.50 -2.69
C ARG A 222 -17.55 10.59 -1.81
N SER A 223 -17.03 9.41 -1.44
CA SER A 223 -17.67 8.63 -0.39
C SER A 223 -17.61 9.43 0.91
N LYS A 224 -18.77 9.55 1.57
CA LYS A 224 -18.88 10.11 2.92
C LYS A 224 -18.90 9.01 3.98
N ASN A 225 -18.96 7.75 3.54
CA ASN A 225 -19.14 6.59 4.40
C ASN A 225 -17.82 5.87 4.61
N TYR A 226 -17.18 6.13 5.75
CA TYR A 226 -15.86 5.59 6.06
C TYR A 226 -15.90 4.08 6.31
N SER A 227 -16.95 3.55 6.94
CA SER A 227 -17.06 2.13 7.22
C SER A 227 -17.16 1.33 5.92
N GLU A 228 -17.96 1.79 4.97
CA GLU A 228 -18.09 1.17 3.65
C GLU A 228 -16.77 1.18 2.86
N ALA A 229 -15.99 2.26 2.93
CA ALA A 229 -14.69 2.32 2.29
C ALA A 229 -13.69 1.33 2.92
N LEU A 230 -13.69 1.21 4.25
CA LEU A 230 -12.85 0.27 4.98
C LEU A 230 -13.26 -1.19 4.71
N GLU A 231 -14.56 -1.50 4.77
CA GLU A 231 -15.12 -2.81 4.47
C GLU A 231 -14.79 -3.23 3.04
N SER A 232 -14.92 -2.32 2.07
CA SER A 232 -14.56 -2.58 0.67
C SER A 232 -13.08 -2.97 0.53
N CYS A 233 -12.19 -2.30 1.27
CA CYS A 233 -10.77 -2.64 1.28
C CYS A 233 -10.50 -3.99 1.94
N GLN A 234 -11.18 -4.29 3.06
CA GLN A 234 -11.04 -5.58 3.74
C GLN A 234 -11.54 -6.74 2.86
N LEU A 235 -12.68 -6.56 2.18
CA LEU A 235 -13.21 -7.53 1.22
C LEU A 235 -12.25 -7.74 0.05
N TYR A 236 -11.71 -6.66 -0.52
CA TYR A 236 -10.73 -6.75 -1.59
C TYR A 236 -9.47 -7.52 -1.14
N SER A 237 -8.92 -7.17 0.02
CA SER A 237 -7.74 -7.83 0.58
C SER A 237 -8.00 -9.31 0.86
N LYS A 238 -9.21 -9.68 1.29
CA LYS A 238 -9.61 -11.07 1.52
C LYS A 238 -9.63 -11.85 0.21
N VAL A 239 -10.31 -11.33 -0.82
CA VAL A 239 -10.36 -11.96 -2.15
C VAL A 239 -8.95 -12.12 -2.73
N GLN A 240 -8.11 -11.10 -2.62
CA GLN A 240 -6.72 -11.17 -3.08
C GLN A 240 -5.93 -12.27 -2.35
N SER A 241 -6.11 -12.44 -1.03
CA SER A 241 -5.46 -13.50 -0.28
C SER A 241 -5.93 -14.90 -0.69
N GLU A 242 -7.23 -15.09 -0.93
CA GLU A 242 -7.80 -16.37 -1.38
C GLU A 242 -7.24 -16.76 -2.76
N LEU A 243 -7.18 -15.82 -3.70
CA LEU A 243 -6.58 -16.03 -5.02
C LEU A 243 -5.10 -16.38 -4.92
N LYS A 244 -4.36 -15.71 -4.03
CA LYS A 244 -2.95 -15.97 -3.81
C LYS A 244 -2.71 -17.36 -3.22
N GLU A 245 -3.55 -17.79 -2.27
CA GLU A 245 -3.49 -19.13 -1.68
C GLU A 245 -3.84 -20.23 -2.69
N GLU A 246 -4.84 -20.01 -3.55
CA GLU A 246 -5.14 -20.91 -4.66
C GLU A 246 -3.97 -21.05 -5.62
N LYS A 247 -3.34 -19.94 -6.00
CA LYS A 247 -2.15 -19.94 -6.85
C LYS A 247 -0.98 -20.67 -6.21
N MET A 248 -0.68 -20.40 -4.94
CA MET A 248 0.37 -21.12 -4.20
C MET A 248 0.08 -22.62 -4.12
N ARG A 249 -1.17 -23.02 -3.87
CA ARG A 249 -1.55 -24.45 -3.85
C ARG A 249 -1.35 -25.11 -5.21
N TYR A 250 -1.63 -24.39 -6.30
CA TYR A 250 -1.41 -24.88 -7.65
C TYR A 250 0.08 -24.99 -7.99
N GLU A 251 0.87 -23.95 -7.71
CA GLU A 251 2.33 -23.95 -7.92
C GLU A 251 3.01 -25.05 -7.09
N ASN A 252 2.65 -25.20 -5.82
CA ASN A 252 3.17 -26.27 -4.95
C ASN A 252 2.87 -27.68 -5.49
N ARG A 253 1.70 -27.88 -6.12
CA ARG A 253 1.38 -29.16 -6.79
C ARG A 253 2.27 -29.39 -8.01
N LEU A 254 2.53 -28.35 -8.80
CA LEU A 254 3.45 -28.45 -9.95
C LEU A 254 4.87 -28.75 -9.47
N ASP A 255 5.38 -28.04 -8.46
CA ASP A 255 6.70 -28.26 -7.89
C ASP A 255 6.86 -29.69 -7.38
N THR A 256 5.84 -30.21 -6.69
CA THR A 256 5.84 -31.61 -6.21
C THR A 256 5.95 -32.61 -7.38
N LEU A 257 5.21 -32.39 -8.48
CA LEU A 257 5.28 -33.23 -9.67
C LEU A 257 6.65 -33.16 -10.35
N TRP A 258 7.26 -31.97 -10.41
CA TRP A 258 8.61 -31.78 -10.95
C TRP A 258 9.67 -32.49 -10.11
N ILE A 259 9.58 -32.41 -8.78
CA ILE A 259 10.50 -33.11 -7.87
C ILE A 259 10.37 -34.63 -8.04
N LEU A 260 9.15 -35.16 -8.06
CA LEU A 260 8.90 -36.59 -8.26
C LEU A 260 9.37 -37.09 -9.63
N GLY A 261 9.10 -36.32 -10.69
CA GLY A 261 9.58 -36.62 -12.03
C GLY A 261 11.11 -36.62 -12.13
N SER A 262 11.78 -35.68 -11.46
CA SER A 262 13.25 -35.62 -11.39
C SER A 262 13.84 -36.82 -10.65
N ILE A 263 13.23 -37.22 -9.53
CA ILE A 263 13.64 -38.43 -8.78
C ILE A 263 13.49 -39.68 -9.65
N ALA A 264 12.35 -39.82 -10.34
CA ALA A 264 12.09 -40.96 -11.22
C ALA A 264 13.10 -41.05 -12.39
N ALA A 265 13.43 -39.91 -13.00
CA ALA A 265 14.42 -39.84 -14.08
C ALA A 265 15.85 -40.17 -13.59
N CYS A 266 16.23 -39.71 -12.40
CA CYS A 266 17.51 -40.10 -11.79
C CYS A 266 17.56 -41.60 -11.49
N ALA A 267 16.47 -42.17 -10.94
CA ALA A 267 16.40 -43.59 -10.64
C ALA A 267 16.49 -44.46 -11.91
N THR A 268 15.78 -44.08 -12.98
CA THR A 268 15.84 -44.80 -14.26
C THR A 268 17.22 -44.69 -14.90
N PHE A 269 17.87 -43.53 -14.86
CA PHE A 269 19.24 -43.35 -15.33
C PHE A 269 20.24 -44.22 -14.55
N CYS A 270 20.17 -44.22 -13.21
CA CYS A 270 21.02 -45.06 -12.36
C CYS A 270 20.81 -46.56 -12.65
N LEU A 271 19.57 -47.00 -12.86
CA LEU A 271 19.28 -48.39 -13.24
C LEU A 271 19.80 -48.74 -14.64
N TYR A 272 19.90 -47.78 -15.55
CA TYR A 272 20.42 -48.00 -16.91
C TYR A 272 21.95 -48.08 -16.98
N CYS A 273 22.64 -47.42 -16.05
CA CYS A 273 24.10 -47.45 -15.93
C CYS A 273 24.64 -48.68 -15.17
N LEU A 274 23.75 -49.49 -14.59
CA LEU A 274 24.06 -50.66 -13.77
C LEU A 274 23.90 -51.95 -14.58
#